data_AF-A0A6V7I6M7-F1
#
_entry.id   AF-A0A6V7I6M7-F1
#
_cell.length_a   1.000
_cell.length_b   1.000
_cell.length_c   1.000
_cell.angle_alpha   90.00
_cell.angle_beta   90.00
_cell.angle_gamma   90.00
#
_symmetry.space_group_name_H-M   'P 1'
#
loop_
_entity.id
_entity.type
_entity.pdbx_description
1 polymer ?
#
loop_
_entity_poly.entity_id
_entity_poly.type
_entity_poly.pdbx_seq_one_letter_code
_entity_poly.pdbx_strand_id
1 'polypeptide(L)' 'SIYTERYMGLPTGSDNLNGYEQAQLLNKVDNIKSNSYYLIHGTLDDNVHYQQSLLLAKVLEQKDILFRQQ' A
#
# COMPACT_ATOMS: atom_id res chain seq x y z
N SER A 1 -12.22 0.77 7.19
CA SER A 1 -13.21 -0.21 6.68
C SER A 1 -13.57 -1.14 7.83
N ILE A 2 -14.81 -1.64 7.87
CA ILE A 2 -15.27 -2.61 8.89
C ILE A 2 -14.36 -3.84 8.90
N TYR A 3 -13.86 -4.25 7.73
CA TYR A 3 -12.91 -5.37 7.63
C TYR A 3 -11.60 -5.06 8.37
N THR A 4 -11.04 -3.86 8.17
CA THR A 4 -9.79 -3.46 8.80
C THR A 4 -9.93 -3.43 10.32
N GLU A 5 -10.99 -2.81 10.85
CA GLU A 5 -11.20 -2.71 12.30
C GLU A 5 -11.38 -4.08 12.97
N ARG A 6 -12.05 -5.04 12.30
CA ARG A 6 -12.22 -6.41 12.82
C ARG A 6 -10.90 -7.13 13.08
N TYR A 7 -9.88 -6.89 12.25
CA TYR A 7 -8.61 -7.64 12.33
C TYR A 7 -7.43 -6.80 12.85
N MET A 8 -7.48 -5.49 12.68
CA MET A 8 -6.41 -4.56 13.07
C MET A 8 -6.82 -3.67 14.25
N GLY A 9 -8.06 -3.71 14.74
CA GLY A 9 -8.53 -2.75 15.76
C GLY A 9 -8.65 -1.33 15.21
N LEU A 10 -8.82 -0.34 16.09
CA LEU A 10 -8.90 1.06 15.72
C LEU A 10 -7.50 1.66 15.52
N PRO A 11 -7.30 2.53 14.52
CA PRO A 11 -6.04 3.23 14.29
C PRO A 11 -5.88 4.43 15.24
N THR A 12 -6.07 4.21 16.55
CA THR A 12 -5.90 5.23 17.59
C THR A 12 -4.66 4.92 18.42
N GLY A 13 -4.04 5.95 19.00
CA GLY A 13 -2.84 5.78 19.83
C GLY A 13 -3.06 4.91 21.07
N SER A 14 -4.31 4.78 21.53
CA SER A 14 -4.72 3.93 22.66
C SER A 14 -5.04 2.48 22.27
N ASP A 15 -5.07 2.17 20.97
CA ASP A 15 -5.36 0.84 20.45
C ASP A 15 -4.20 0.39 19.56
N ASN A 16 -4.36 0.29 18.23
CA ASN A 16 -3.37 -0.34 17.36
C ASN A 16 -2.73 0.60 16.34
N LEU A 17 -2.57 1.90 16.62
CA LEU A 17 -1.93 2.85 15.69
C LEU A 17 -0.58 2.34 15.17
N ASN A 18 0.26 1.78 16.04
CA ASN A 18 1.57 1.25 15.66
C ASN A 18 1.47 0.11 14.63
N GLY A 19 0.50 -0.79 14.78
CA GLY A 19 0.26 -1.86 13.82
C GLY A 19 -0.12 -1.35 12.42
N TYR A 20 -0.92 -0.28 12.36
CA TYR A 20 -1.25 0.38 11.09
C TYR A 20 0.00 1.02 10.46
N GLU A 21 0.82 1.73 11.24
CA GLU A 21 2.06 2.35 10.75
C GLU A 21 3.07 1.31 10.26
N GLN A 22 3.24 0.20 10.99
CA GLN A 22 4.14 -0.88 10.60
C GLN A 22 3.65 -1.65 9.37
N ALA A 23 2.34 -1.76 9.16
CA ALA A 23 1.77 -2.44 8.00
C ALA A 23 1.85 -1.60 6.71
N GLN A 24 2.15 -0.30 6.80
CA GLN A 24 2.19 0.60 5.66
C GLN A 24 3.33 0.25 4.68
N LEU A 25 2.96 -0.28 3.51
CA LEU A 25 3.90 -0.70 2.46
C LEU A 25 4.66 0.47 1.81
N LEU A 26 4.06 1.67 1.78
CA LEU A 26 4.67 2.85 1.18
C LEU A 26 6.03 3.19 1.81
N ASN A 27 6.22 2.88 3.10
CA ASN A 27 7.47 3.15 3.81
C ASN A 27 8.52 2.04 3.62
N LYS A 28 8.16 0.96 2.91
CA LYS A 28 8.99 -0.24 2.75
C LYS A 28 9.39 -0.52 1.31
N VAL A 29 9.09 0.39 0.38
CA VAL A 29 9.36 0.23 -1.05
C VAL A 29 10.84 0.02 -1.36
N ASP A 30 11.75 0.54 -0.52
CA ASP A 30 13.20 0.40 -0.69
C ASP A 30 13.67 -1.07 -0.64
N ASN A 31 12.83 -1.98 -0.14
CA ASN A 31 13.09 -3.42 -0.14
C ASN A 31 12.77 -4.10 -1.49
N ILE A 32 12.15 -3.39 -2.42
CA ILE A 32 11.80 -3.90 -3.75
C ILE A 32 13.02 -3.77 -4.67
N LYS A 33 13.49 -4.90 -5.19
CA LYS A 33 14.57 -4.89 -6.18
C LYS A 33 14.05 -4.33 -7.50
N SER A 34 14.86 -3.49 -8.14
CA SER A 34 14.53 -2.89 -9.43
C SER A 34 14.21 -3.98 -10.46
N ASN A 35 13.18 -3.73 -11.29
CA ASN A 35 12.70 -4.63 -12.34
C ASN A 35 12.13 -5.99 -11.86
N SER A 36 11.91 -6.17 -10.55
CA SER A 36 11.33 -7.40 -9.98
C SER A 36 9.89 -7.24 -9.49
N TYR A 37 9.22 -6.14 -9.81
CA TYR A 37 7.87 -5.83 -9.34
C TYR A 37 6.92 -5.57 -10.50
N TYR A 38 5.73 -6.17 -10.44
CA TYR A 38 4.65 -5.98 -11.40
C TYR A 38 3.37 -5.63 -10.63
N LEU A 39 2.86 -4.41 -10.83
CA LEU A 39 1.67 -3.87 -10.19
C LEU A 39 0.47 -4.02 -11.14
N ILE A 40 -0.60 -4.68 -10.70
CA ILE A 40 -1.82 -4.85 -11.49
C ILE A 40 -3.02 -4.47 -10.64
N HIS A 41 -3.88 -3.57 -11.13
CA HIS A 41 -5.10 -3.18 -10.42
C HIS A 41 -6.20 -2.72 -11.38
N GLY A 42 -7.40 -3.29 -11.25
CA GLY A 42 -8.57 -2.87 -12.04
C GLY A 42 -9.09 -1.47 -11.65
N THR A 43 -9.29 -0.59 -12.64
CA THR A 43 -9.77 0.79 -12.41
C THR A 43 -11.22 0.89 -11.92
N LEU A 44 -12.01 -0.18 -12.09
CA LEU A 44 -13.41 -0.27 -11.66
C LEU A 44 -13.59 -1.14 -10.40
N ASP A 45 -12.52 -1.34 -9.61
CA ASP A 45 -12.61 -2.00 -8.30
C ASP A 45 -13.24 -1.07 -7.26
N ASP A 46 -14.40 -1.45 -6.74
CA ASP A 46 -15.20 -0.69 -5.78
C ASP A 46 -14.88 -1.02 -4.32
N ASN A 47 -14.17 -2.12 -4.06
CA ASN A 47 -13.84 -2.60 -2.72
C ASN A 47 -12.44 -2.19 -2.29
N VAL A 48 -11.43 -2.42 -3.14
CA VAL A 48 -10.05 -1.97 -2.94
C VAL A 48 -9.78 -0.85 -3.93
N HIS A 49 -9.94 0.39 -3.47
CA HIS A 49 -9.84 1.55 -4.35
C HIS A 49 -8.49 1.60 -5.08
N TYR A 50 -8.56 1.86 -6.38
CA TYR A 50 -7.40 2.04 -7.27
C TYR A 50 -6.38 3.09 -6.77
N GLN A 51 -6.83 4.02 -5.93
CA GLN A 51 -5.99 5.00 -5.24
C GLN A 51 -4.81 4.36 -4.48
N GLN A 52 -4.97 3.15 -3.95
CA GLN A 52 -3.90 2.44 -3.23
C GLN A 52 -2.73 2.13 -4.17
N SER A 53 -3.02 1.60 -5.36
CA SER A 53 -2.01 1.31 -6.37
C SER A 53 -1.39 2.58 -6.96
N LEU A 54 -2.18 3.65 -7.15
CA LEU A 54 -1.65 4.95 -7.58
C LEU A 54 -0.66 5.55 -6.58
N LEU A 55 -0.95 5.47 -5.28
CA LEU A 55 -0.03 5.95 -4.25
C LEU A 55 1.26 5.13 -4.22
N LEU A 56 1.17 3.81 -4.37
CA LEU A 56 2.34 2.95 -4.43
C LEU A 56 3.20 3.24 -5.67
N ALA A 57 2.59 3.36 -6.86
CA ALA A 57 3.26 3.73 -8.09
C ALA A 57 4.01 5.07 -7.95
N LYS A 58 3.35 6.09 -7.40
CA LYS A 58 3.96 7.40 -7.14
C LYS A 58 5.19 7.31 -6.24
N VAL A 59 5.13 6.50 -5.18
CA VAL A 59 6.26 6.35 -4.25
C VAL A 59 7.41 5.57 -4.89
N LEU A 60 7.12 4.56 -5.71
CA LEU A 60 8.13 3.82 -6.49
C LEU A 60 8.85 4.74 -7.49
N GLU A 61 8.10 5.60 -8.19
CA GLU A 61 8.67 6.61 -9.09
C GLU A 61 9.55 7.61 -8.35
N GLN A 62 9.10 8.14 -7.20
CA GLN A 62 9.89 9.06 -6.37
C GLN A 62 11.19 8.46 -5.83
N LYS A 63 11.28 7.13 -5.78
CA LYS A 63 12.44 6.37 -5.30
C LYS A 63 13.29 5.78 -6.43
N ASP A 64 13.00 6.11 -7.69
CA ASP A 64 13.67 5.58 -8.88
C ASP A 64 13.66 4.03 -8.95
N ILE A 65 12.62 3.39 -8.41
CA ILE A 65 12.47 1.93 -8.44
C ILE A 65 11.68 1.54 -9.69
N LEU A 66 12.34 0.87 -10.63
CA LEU A 66 11.68 0.42 -11.86
C LEU A 66 10.70 -0.71 -11.56
N PHE A 67 9.47 -0.55 -12.03
CA PHE A 67 8.39 -1.54 -11.95
C PHE A 67 7.60 -1.59 -13.27
N ARG A 68 6.80 -2.64 -13.44
CA ARG A 68 5.80 -2.75 -14.51
C ARG A 68 4.40 -2.48 -13.95
N GLN A 69 3.49 -1.95 -14.76
CA GLN A 69 2.10 -1.72 -14.37
C GLN A 69 1.10 -2.14 -15.45
N GLN A 70 -0.06 -2.67 -15.06
CA GLN A 70 -1.22 -2.94 -15.91
C GLN A 70 -2.54 -2.56 -15.24
#